data_AF-A0A432QYS2-F1
#
_entry.id   AF-A0A432QYS2-F1
#
_cell.length_a   1.000
_cell.length_b   1.000
_cell.length_c   1.000
_cell.angle_alpha   90.00
_cell.angle_beta   90.00
_cell.angle_gamma   90.00
#
_symmetry.space_group_name_H-M   'P 1'
#
loop_
_entity.id
_entity.type
_entity.pdbx_description
1 polymer ?
#
loop_
_entity_poly.entity_id
_entity_poly.type
_entity_poly.pdbx_seq_one_letter_code
_entity_poly.pdbx_strand_id
1 'polypeptide(L)' 'MKDRIKEEIRLYENLFNKAFSVTVLVGVGTLAVLRKEGFGFWAGTGVIALYFSLVFLGLTLKKWKDKIASLEGLDDNSS' A
#
# COMPACT_ATOMS: atom_id res chain seq x y z
N MET A 1 17.91 -11.70 -15.29
CA MET A 1 17.80 -11.41 -13.83
C MET A 1 17.13 -10.06 -13.59
N LYS A 2 17.54 -8.99 -14.31
CA LYS A 2 16.87 -7.68 -14.29
C LYS A 2 15.38 -7.74 -14.70
N ASP A 3 15.01 -8.58 -15.68
CA ASP A 3 13.60 -8.70 -16.13
C ASP A 3 12.67 -9.31 -15.09
N ARG A 4 13.10 -10.38 -14.39
CA ARG A 4 12.34 -11.00 -13.31
C ARG A 4 12.08 -10.04 -12.14
N ILE A 5 13.07 -9.21 -11.79
CA ILE A 5 12.92 -8.20 -10.74
C ILE A 5 11.92 -7.12 -11.18
N LYS A 6 11.97 -6.70 -12.45
CA LYS A 6 11.03 -5.72 -13.01
C LYS A 6 9.59 -6.24 -13.04
N GLU A 7 9.42 -7.53 -13.29
CA GLU A 7 8.11 -8.19 -13.31
C GLU A 7 7.53 -8.37 -11.90
N GLU A 8 8.35 -8.73 -10.92
CA GLU A 8 7.95 -8.70 -9.50
C GLU A 8 7.55 -7.29 -9.05
N ILE A 9 8.33 -6.27 -9.43
CA ILE A 9 8.02 -4.87 -9.14
C ILE A 9 6.66 -4.49 -9.72
N ARG A 10 6.38 -4.85 -10.97
CA ARG A 10 5.12 -4.55 -11.64
C ARG A 10 3.94 -5.28 -10.99
N LEU A 11 4.16 -6.52 -10.54
CA LEU A 11 3.16 -7.26 -9.76
C LEU A 11 2.87 -6.57 -8.41
N TYR A 12 3.91 -6.16 -7.68
CA TYR A 12 3.77 -5.42 -6.43
C TYR A 12 3.06 -4.08 -6.63
N GLU A 13 3.37 -3.36 -7.70
CA GLU A 13 2.73 -2.09 -8.06
C GLU A 13 1.25 -2.28 -8.43
N ASN A 14 0.93 -3.36 -9.14
CA ASN A 14 -0.45 -3.69 -9.47
C ASN A 14 -1.26 -4.14 -8.24
N LEU A 15 -0.65 -4.94 -7.36
CA LEU A 15 -1.20 -5.29 -6.04
C LEU A 15 -1.39 -4.05 -5.16
N PHE A 16 -0.45 -3.12 -5.20
CA PHE A 16 -0.52 -1.85 -4.49
C PHE A 16 -1.67 -1.00 -5.00
N ASN A 17 -1.83 -0.82 -6.31
CA ASN A 17 -2.96 -0.09 -6.88
C ASN A 17 -4.30 -0.72 -6.52
N LYS A 18 -4.36 -2.06 -6.49
CA LYS A 18 -5.57 -2.78 -6.07
C LYS A 18 -5.85 -2.59 -4.58
N ALA A 19 -4.83 -2.73 -3.74
CA ALA A 19 -4.92 -2.51 -2.30
C ALA A 19 -5.32 -1.07 -1.99
N PHE A 20 -4.70 -0.10 -2.65
CA PHE A 20 -5.02 1.33 -2.55
C PHE A 20 -6.47 1.61 -2.95
N SER A 21 -6.94 1.02 -4.06
CA SER A 21 -8.34 1.15 -4.47
C SER A 21 -9.29 0.60 -3.39
N VAL A 22 -8.95 -0.53 -2.77
CA VAL A 22 -9.71 -1.07 -1.63
C VAL A 22 -9.62 -0.15 -0.42
N THR A 23 -8.46 0.41 -0.09
CA THR A 23 -8.29 1.39 1.00
C THR A 23 -9.16 2.61 0.80
N VAL A 24 -9.20 3.15 -0.43
CA VAL A 24 -10.04 4.29 -0.80
C VAL A 24 -11.52 3.92 -0.69
N LEU A 25 -11.91 2.75 -1.19
CA LEU A 25 -13.30 2.28 -1.11
C LEU A 25 -13.75 2.08 0.35
N VAL A 26 -12.91 1.45 1.16
CA VAL A 26 -13.14 1.27 2.61
C VAL A 26 -13.17 2.61 3.31
N GLY A 27 -12.28 3.54 2.96
CA GLY A 27 -12.26 4.88 3.55
C GLY A 27 -13.50 5.69 3.24
N VAL A 28 -13.91 5.74 1.97
CA VAL A 28 -15.14 6.42 1.57
C VAL A 28 -16.38 5.74 2.15
N GLY A 29 -16.43 4.40 2.16
CA GLY A 29 -17.51 3.63 2.76
C GLY A 29 -17.62 3.87 4.26
N THR A 30 -16.49 3.85 4.97
CA THR A 30 -16.44 4.17 6.41
C THR A 30 -16.92 5.60 6.65
N LEU A 31 -16.45 6.57 5.86
CA LEU A 31 -16.86 7.98 5.99
C LEU A 31 -18.37 8.16 5.74
N ALA A 32 -18.92 7.44 4.77
CA ALA A 32 -20.35 7.46 4.45
C ALA A 32 -21.21 6.86 5.58
N VAL A 33 -20.77 5.74 6.15
CA VAL A 33 -21.42 5.12 7.33
C VAL A 33 -21.34 6.07 8.53
N LEU A 34 -20.17 6.67 8.77
CA LEU A 34 -19.95 7.61 9.87
C LEU A 34 -20.85 8.85 9.75
N ARG A 35 -21.10 9.32 8.53
CA ARG A 35 -22.00 10.45 8.25
C ARG A 35 -23.48 10.09 8.40
N LYS A 36 -23.88 8.85 8.07
CA LYS A 36 -25.28 8.41 8.10
C LYS A 36 -25.73 7.91 9.48
N GLU A 37 -24.89 7.14 10.16
CA GLU A 37 -25.24 6.42 11.39
C GLU A 37 -24.48 6.93 12.62
N GLY A 38 -23.45 7.77 12.43
CA GLY A 38 -22.56 8.23 13.50
C GLY A 38 -21.44 7.22 13.81
N PHE A 39 -20.80 7.39 14.97
CA PHE A 39 -19.70 6.52 15.40
C PHE A 39 -20.23 5.20 15.97
N GLY A 40 -20.59 4.26 15.08
CA GLY A 40 -21.06 2.92 15.42
C GLY A 40 -19.96 1.86 15.37
N PHE A 41 -20.34 0.61 15.71
CA PHE A 41 -19.44 -0.56 15.66
C PHE A 41 -18.80 -0.74 14.28
N TRP A 42 -19.58 -0.60 13.20
CA TRP A 42 -19.11 -0.70 11.82
C TRP A 42 -18.14 0.41 11.41
N ALA A 43 -18.34 1.63 11.92
CA ALA A 43 -17.40 2.73 11.71
C ALA A 43 -16.05 2.42 12.38
N GLY A 44 -16.06 1.88 13.60
CA GLY A 44 -14.85 1.44 14.30
C GLY A 44 -14.09 0.35 13.54
N THR A 45 -14.79 -0.70 13.08
CA THR A 45 -14.18 -1.75 12.26
C THR A 45 -13.61 -1.20 10.95
N GLY A 46 -14.30 -0.27 10.30
CA GLY A 46 -13.84 0.40 9.09
C GLY A 46 -12.54 1.17 9.29
N VAL A 47 -12.43 1.92 10.39
CA VAL A 47 -11.20 2.67 10.75
C VAL A 47 -10.02 1.73 11.01
N ILE A 48 -10.24 0.63 11.73
CA ILE A 48 -9.19 -0.38 12.00
C ILE A 48 -8.71 -1.02 10.69
N ALA A 49 -9.62 -1.40 9.81
CA ALA A 49 -9.29 -1.96 8.50
C ALA A 49 -8.48 -0.96 7.65
N LEU A 50 -8.87 0.32 7.66
CA LEU A 50 -8.15 1.41 7.00
C LEU A 50 -6.72 1.55 7.53
N TYR A 51 -6.55 1.53 8.85
CA TYR A 51 -5.24 1.64 9.50
C TYR A 51 -4.30 0.49 9.11
N PHE A 52 -4.78 -0.76 9.18
CA PHE A 52 -3.99 -1.92 8.75
C PHE A 52 -3.62 -1.84 7.26
N SER A 53 -4.57 -1.40 6.42
CA SER A 53 -4.34 -1.24 4.99
C SER A 53 -3.22 -0.23 4.71
N LEU A 54 -3.24 0.92 5.39
CA LEU A 54 -2.20 1.97 5.29
C LEU A 54 -0.83 1.50 5.79
N VAL A 55 -0.78 0.80 6.93
CA VAL A 55 0.47 0.26 7.49
C VAL A 55 1.09 -0.77 6.53
N PHE A 56 0.27 -1.65 5.97
CA PHE A 56 0.74 -2.64 4.99
C PHE A 56 1.27 -1.97 3.71
N LEU A 57 0.57 -0.93 3.25
CA LEU A 57 0.99 -0.09 2.13
C LEU A 57 2.36 0.56 2.40
N GLY A 58 2.52 1.20 3.56
CA GLY A 58 3.74 1.90 3.95
C GLY A 58 4.95 0.99 4.12
N LEU A 59 4.76 -0.18 4.73
CA LEU A 59 5.83 -1.19 4.86
C LEU A 59 6.28 -1.73 3.49
N THR A 60 5.32 -1.97 2.59
CA THR A 60 5.60 -2.46 1.24
C THR A 60 6.37 -1.42 0.43
N LEU A 61 5.93 -0.15 0.49
CA LEU A 61 6.61 0.99 -0.14
C LEU A 61 8.04 1.18 0.39
N LYS A 62 8.24 1.11 1.70
CA LYS A 62 9.56 1.26 2.32
C LYS A 62 10.51 0.15 1.87
N LYS A 63 10.07 -1.11 1.94
CA LYS A 63 10.86 -2.24 1.42
C LYS A 63 11.18 -2.10 -0.07
N TRP A 64 10.25 -1.58 -0.86
CA TRP A 64 10.45 -1.37 -2.29
C TRP A 64 11.47 -0.26 -2.57
N LYS A 65 11.37 0.88 -1.87
CA LYS A 65 12.37 1.95 -1.93
C LYS A 65 13.75 1.47 -1.50
N ASP A 66 13.86 0.73 -0.40
CA ASP A 66 15.15 0.21 0.08
C ASP A 66 15.77 -0.77 -0.94
N LYS A 67 14.94 -1.57 -1.61
CA LYS A 67 15.40 -2.51 -2.64
C LYS A 67 15.84 -1.81 -3.93
N ILE A 68 15.18 -0.72 -4.33
CA ILE A 68 15.61 0.12 -5.46
C ILE A 68 16.90 0.87 -5.12
N ALA A 69 16.97 1.49 -3.95
CA ALA A 69 18.16 2.22 -3.50
C ALA A 69 19.39 1.30 -3.40
N SER A 70 19.20 0.05 -2.95
CA SER A 70 20.27 -0.96 -2.94
C SER A 70 20.74 -1.36 -4.35
N LEU A 71 19.87 -1.29 -5.37
CA LEU A 71 20.23 -1.61 -6.75
C LEU A 71 20.90 -0.42 -7.45
N GLU A 72 20.48 0.81 -7.15
CA GLU A 72 21.11 2.05 -7.62
C GLU A 72 22.51 2.24 -7.01
N GLY A 73 22.66 1.99 -5.70
CA GLY A 73 23.95 2.11 -5.01
C GLY A 73 24.98 1.03 -5.39
N LEU A 74 24.56 -0.07 -6.03
CA LEU A 74 25.46 -1.07 -6.61
C LEU A 74 25.93 -0.70 -8.02
N ASP A 75 25.15 0.08 -8.77
CA ASP A 75 25.54 0.59 -10.10
C ASP A 75 26.63 1.67 -9.94
N ASP A 76 26.47 2.56 -8.95
CA ASP A 76 27.37 3.70 -8.66
C ASP A 76 28.74 3.28 -8.08
N ASN A 77 28.81 2.17 -7.32
CA ASN A 77 30.08 1.61 -6.84
C ASN A 77 30.82 0.74 -7.87
N SER A 78 30.23 0.54 -9.05
CA SER A 78 30.84 -0.26 -10.13
C SER A 78 31.39 0.59 -11.28
N SER A 79 31.34 1.92 -11.15
CA SER A 79 31.84 2.89 -12.12
C SER A 79 33.05 3.67 -11.58
#